data_AF-A0A2V2RC96-F1
#
_entry.id   AF-A0A2V2RC96-F1
#
_cell.length_a   1.000
_cell.length_b   1.000
_cell.length_c   1.000
_cell.angle_alpha   90.00
_cell.angle_beta   90.00
_cell.angle_gamma   90.00
#
_symmetry.space_group_name_H-M   'P 1'
#
loop_
_entity.id
_entity.type
_entity.pdbx_description
1 polymer ?
#
loop_
_entity_poly.entity_id
_entity_poly.type
_entity_poly.pdbx_seq_one_letter_code
_entity_poly.pdbx_strand_id
1 'polypeptide(L)'
;MGVFALKDVSLGANLTLPFLDGKPVFDFNVSERPHPFLLTVALFGGGGFFHLQVDTAGIKQLEAALEFGAAAALDIGVASGEVHIMAGIYFSLQRKEGTTDLAATLSGYLRMGGSLSVLGLVKISVEFNLSFTYDGARDKAYGRATLTVQVEVLFFSKSVELTVERAFGGSGDPTFAQLFDTAPVWNEYALAFA
;
A
#
# COMPACT_ATOMS: atom_id res chain seq x y z
N MET A 1 29.23 -9.55 6.48
CA MET A 1 27.95 -8.84 6.28
C MET A 1 26.86 -9.73 6.82
N GLY A 2 26.14 -9.30 7.86
CA GLY A 2 25.14 -10.13 8.54
C GLY A 2 24.00 -10.50 7.59
N VAL A 3 23.54 -11.74 7.66
CA VAL A 3 22.38 -12.24 6.89
C VAL A 3 21.08 -11.53 7.31
N PHE A 4 21.09 -10.81 8.44
CA PHE A 4 19.98 -10.04 8.98
C PHE A 4 20.51 -8.74 9.62
N ALA A 5 19.88 -7.61 9.32
CA ALA A 5 20.09 -6.32 9.96
C ALA A 5 18.74 -5.64 10.20
N LEU A 6 18.57 -5.11 11.41
CA LEU A 6 17.42 -4.31 11.81
C LEU A 6 17.95 -2.95 12.30
N LYS A 7 17.47 -1.86 11.73
CA LYS A 7 17.93 -0.49 12.00
C LYS A 7 16.77 0.44 12.28
N ASP A 8 17.07 1.57 12.93
CA ASP A 8 16.12 2.65 13.19
C ASP A 8 14.84 2.18 13.91
N VAL A 9 15.01 1.19 14.79
CA VAL A 9 13.94 0.70 15.67
C VAL A 9 13.80 1.70 16.81
N SER A 10 12.63 2.30 16.92
CA SER A 10 12.22 3.03 18.12
C SER A 10 11.15 2.25 18.87
N LEU A 11 11.14 2.36 20.20
CA LEU A 11 10.12 1.76 21.05
C LEU A 11 9.50 2.89 21.87
N GLY A 12 8.18 3.03 21.77
CA GLY A 12 7.42 3.98 22.56
C GLY A 12 6.35 3.25 23.37
N ALA A 13 6.16 3.70 24.61
CA ALA A 13 5.08 3.29 25.47
C ALA A 13 4.56 4.53 26.19
N ASN A 14 3.29 4.88 25.98
CA ASN A 14 2.66 6.05 26.56
C ASN A 14 1.39 5.66 27.31
N LEU A 15 1.14 6.30 28.45
CA LEU A 15 -0.11 6.18 29.20
C LEU A 15 -0.79 7.54 29.24
N THR A 16 -1.91 7.66 28.55
CA THR A 16 -2.72 8.87 28.55
C THR A 16 -3.83 8.74 29.58
N LEU A 17 -3.88 9.66 30.54
CA LEU A 17 -4.92 9.75 31.58
C LEU A 17 -5.80 10.96 31.30
N PRO A 18 -6.92 10.80 30.59
CA PRO A 18 -7.77 11.93 30.27
C PRO A 18 -8.63 12.34 31.48
N PHE A 19 -8.71 13.66 31.72
CA PHE A 19 -9.38 14.22 32.89
C PHE A 19 -10.92 14.28 32.78
N LEU A 20 -11.47 14.21 31.56
CA LEU A 20 -12.90 14.43 31.28
C LEU A 20 -13.73 13.13 31.31
N ASP A 21 -13.19 12.05 30.74
CA ASP A 21 -13.85 10.76 30.57
C ASP A 21 -13.24 9.67 31.47
N GLY A 22 -12.07 9.92 32.08
CA GLY A 22 -11.46 9.08 33.12
C GLY A 22 -10.99 7.70 32.63
N LYS A 23 -10.98 7.46 31.32
CA LYS A 23 -10.60 6.18 30.73
C LYS A 23 -9.13 6.20 30.34
N PRO A 24 -8.23 5.52 31.07
CA PRO A 24 -6.83 5.43 30.68
C PRO A 24 -6.69 4.79 29.31
N VAL A 25 -5.79 5.33 28.50
CA VAL A 25 -5.40 4.78 27.20
C VAL A 25 -3.92 4.44 27.27
N PHE A 26 -3.61 3.16 27.06
CA PHE A 26 -2.26 2.67 26.91
C PHE A 26 -1.91 2.59 25.43
N ASP A 27 -0.76 3.13 25.07
CA ASP A 27 -0.27 3.22 23.70
C ASP A 27 1.12 2.60 23.64
N PHE A 28 1.32 1.70 22.69
CA PHE A 28 2.59 1.01 22.46
C PHE A 28 2.92 1.05 20.97
N ASN A 29 4.14 1.44 20.63
CA ASN A 29 4.61 1.49 19.26
C ASN A 29 6.03 0.95 19.11
N VAL A 30 6.25 0.23 18.01
CA VAL A 30 7.55 -0.19 17.49
C VAL A 30 7.74 0.54 16.16
N SER A 31 8.53 1.62 16.19
CA SER A 31 8.63 2.61 15.13
C SER A 31 7.29 3.29 14.81
N GLU A 32 7.34 4.43 14.14
CA GLU A 32 6.14 5.19 13.79
C GLU A 32 5.91 5.09 12.29
N ARG A 33 4.67 5.28 11.83
CA ARG A 33 4.35 5.34 10.40
C ARG A 33 5.26 6.30 9.59
N PRO A 34 5.57 7.54 10.04
CA PRO A 34 6.52 8.42 9.33
C PRO A 34 7.98 7.98 9.45
N HIS A 35 8.32 7.16 10.44
CA HIS A 35 9.68 6.71 10.72
C HIS A 35 9.70 5.19 10.96
N PRO A 36 9.47 4.38 9.91
CA PRO A 36 9.44 2.93 10.04
C PRO A 36 10.83 2.38 10.35
N PHE A 37 10.90 1.25 11.06
CA PHE A 37 12.15 0.49 11.21
C PHE A 37 12.58 -0.03 9.84
N LEU A 38 13.88 -0.20 9.63
CA LEU A 38 14.44 -0.78 8.42
C LEU A 38 14.88 -2.22 8.67
N LEU A 39 14.43 -3.14 7.82
CA LEU A 39 14.76 -4.56 7.87
C LEU A 39 15.57 -4.92 6.62
N THR A 40 16.71 -5.59 6.79
CA THR A 40 17.50 -6.11 5.67
C THR A 40 17.86 -7.57 5.92
N VAL A 41 17.50 -8.46 5.01
CA VAL A 41 17.86 -9.88 5.02
C VAL A 41 18.66 -10.20 3.77
N ALA A 42 19.95 -10.47 3.94
CA ALA A 42 20.92 -10.59 2.86
C ALA A 42 20.92 -9.35 1.93
N LEU A 43 20.37 -9.50 0.72
CA LEU A 43 20.24 -8.45 -0.30
C LEU A 43 18.81 -7.88 -0.41
N PHE A 44 17.88 -8.43 0.37
CA PHE A 44 16.51 -7.95 0.45
C PHE A 44 16.40 -6.90 1.55
N GLY A 45 15.90 -5.71 1.22
CA GLY A 45 15.64 -4.61 2.14
C GLY A 45 14.15 -4.43 2.36
N GLY A 46 13.78 -3.57 3.30
CA GLY A 46 12.40 -3.38 3.69
C GLY A 46 12.28 -2.57 4.97
N GLY A 47 11.10 -2.58 5.54
CA GLY A 47 10.84 -1.88 6.79
C GLY A 47 9.42 -2.06 7.27
N GLY A 48 9.09 -1.42 8.38
CA GLY A 48 7.76 -1.54 8.93
C GLY A 48 7.54 -0.70 10.17
N PHE A 49 6.34 -0.79 10.71
CA PHE A 49 6.02 -0.25 12.02
C PHE A 49 4.90 -1.07 12.63
N PHE A 50 4.78 -1.00 13.95
CA PHE A 50 3.70 -1.60 14.71
C PHE A 50 3.20 -0.61 15.74
N HIS A 51 1.89 -0.47 15.85
CA HIS A 51 1.25 0.43 16.78
C HIS A 51 0.01 -0.25 17.38
N LEU A 52 -0.12 -0.18 18.70
CA LEU A 52 -1.21 -0.78 19.45
C LEU A 52 -1.68 0.21 20.50
N GLN A 53 -2.97 0.53 20.47
CA GLN A 53 -3.65 1.35 21.45
C GLN A 53 -4.76 0.54 22.13
N VAL A 54 -4.71 0.49 23.45
CA VAL A 54 -5.64 -0.25 24.31
C VAL A 54 -6.27 0.70 25.32
N ASP A 55 -7.56 0.60 25.51
CA ASP A 55 -8.31 1.32 26.54
C ASP A 55 -9.00 0.35 27.51
N THR A 56 -9.76 0.88 28.47
CA THR A 56 -10.49 0.08 29.46
C THR A 56 -11.53 -0.87 28.86
N ALA A 57 -11.91 -0.70 27.59
CA ALA A 57 -12.86 -1.54 26.88
C ALA A 57 -12.19 -2.53 25.90
N GLY A 58 -10.84 -2.54 25.82
CA GLY A 58 -10.05 -3.46 25.02
C GLY A 58 -9.20 -2.77 23.95
N ILE A 59 -8.95 -3.43 22.83
CA ILE A 59 -8.17 -2.86 21.71
C ILE A 59 -8.98 -1.73 21.07
N LYS A 60 -8.39 -0.53 21.02
CA LYS A 60 -8.97 0.66 20.38
C LYS A 60 -8.46 0.80 18.94
N GLN A 61 -7.15 0.62 18.76
CA GLN A 61 -6.49 0.63 17.46
C GLN A 61 -5.34 -0.35 17.46
N LEU A 62 -5.17 -1.07 16.35
CA LEU A 62 -3.96 -1.83 16.05
C LEU A 62 -3.60 -1.54 14.61
N GLU A 63 -2.35 -1.19 14.36
CA GLU A 63 -1.85 -0.84 13.06
C GLU A 63 -0.47 -1.47 12.86
N ALA A 64 -0.28 -2.15 11.75
CA ALA A 64 0.98 -2.78 11.43
C ALA A 64 1.24 -2.66 9.94
N ALA A 65 2.47 -2.31 9.58
CA ALA A 65 2.93 -2.35 8.20
C ALA A 65 4.24 -3.12 8.13
N LEU A 66 4.37 -3.93 7.09
CA LEU A 66 5.61 -4.59 6.74
C LEU A 66 5.83 -4.46 5.24
N GLU A 67 6.98 -3.97 4.86
CA GLU A 67 7.47 -3.85 3.49
C GLU A 67 8.74 -4.68 3.35
N PHE A 68 8.86 -5.41 2.25
CA PHE A 68 10.02 -6.20 1.89
C PHE A 68 10.27 -6.09 0.39
N GLY A 69 11.52 -6.15 -0.02
CA GLY A 69 11.88 -5.95 -1.41
C GLY A 69 13.36 -6.02 -1.67
N ALA A 70 13.76 -5.65 -2.87
CA ALA A 70 15.15 -5.55 -3.28
C ALA A 70 15.33 -4.32 -4.14
N ALA A 71 16.50 -3.71 -4.03
CA ALA A 71 16.95 -2.67 -4.94
C ALA A 71 18.37 -2.98 -5.39
N ALA A 72 18.65 -2.70 -6.66
CA ALA A 72 19.98 -2.80 -7.23
C ALA A 72 20.26 -1.51 -8.00
N ALA A 73 21.45 -0.95 -7.81
CA ALA A 73 21.93 0.21 -8.55
C ALA A 73 23.27 -0.12 -9.18
N LEU A 74 23.50 0.40 -10.38
CA LEU A 74 24.75 0.26 -11.11
C LEU A 74 25.16 1.63 -11.66
N ASP A 75 26.43 1.95 -11.49
CA ASP A 75 27.04 3.15 -12.06
C ASP A 75 28.33 2.75 -12.79
N ILE A 76 28.38 3.06 -14.09
CA ILE A 76 29.53 2.80 -14.99
C ILE A 76 30.17 4.13 -15.44
N GLY A 77 29.87 5.24 -14.75
CA GLY A 77 30.39 6.59 -15.01
C GLY A 77 29.73 7.29 -16.19
N VAL A 78 29.55 6.60 -17.32
CA VAL A 78 28.82 7.14 -18.49
C VAL A 78 27.32 6.91 -18.42
N ALA A 79 26.90 5.92 -17.64
CA ALA A 79 25.51 5.58 -17.41
C ALA A 79 25.33 5.05 -15.98
N SER A 80 24.27 5.53 -15.33
CA SER A 80 23.84 5.09 -14.01
C SER A 80 22.40 4.62 -14.09
N GLY A 81 22.06 3.52 -13.44
CA GLY A 81 20.68 3.07 -13.36
C GLY A 81 20.39 2.32 -12.08
N GLU A 82 19.13 2.33 -11.69
CA GLU A 82 18.62 1.61 -10.53
C GLU A 82 17.34 0.86 -10.89
N VAL A 83 17.10 -0.23 -10.18
CA VAL A 83 15.85 -0.97 -10.22
C VAL A 83 15.47 -1.34 -8.80
N HIS A 84 14.19 -1.26 -8.49
CA HIS A 84 13.64 -1.68 -7.21
C HIS A 84 12.34 -2.44 -7.38
N ILE A 85 12.09 -3.37 -6.47
CA ILE A 85 10.82 -4.06 -6.28
C ILE A 85 10.55 -4.15 -4.79
N MET A 86 9.43 -3.61 -4.35
CA MET A 86 9.03 -3.58 -2.94
C MET A 86 7.58 -4.00 -2.85
N ALA A 87 7.32 -5.01 -2.05
CA ALA A 87 5.98 -5.46 -1.69
C ALA A 87 5.74 -5.16 -0.22
N GLY A 88 4.54 -4.70 0.11
CA GLY A 88 4.18 -4.45 1.48
C GLY A 88 2.75 -4.81 1.79
N ILE A 89 2.53 -5.10 3.07
CA ILE A 89 1.22 -5.37 3.64
C ILE A 89 1.03 -4.37 4.77
N TYR A 90 -0.14 -3.76 4.78
CA TYR A 90 -0.61 -2.85 5.79
C TYR A 90 -1.89 -3.44 6.38
N PHE A 91 -1.96 -3.52 7.69
CA PHE A 91 -3.09 -4.04 8.43
C PHE A 91 -3.49 -3.05 9.51
N SER A 92 -4.79 -2.78 9.60
CA SER A 92 -5.36 -1.88 10.59
C SER A 92 -6.65 -2.47 11.16
N LEU A 93 -6.76 -2.46 12.48
CA LEU A 93 -7.99 -2.71 13.23
C LEU A 93 -8.33 -1.45 13.98
N GLN A 94 -9.52 -0.90 13.76
CA GLN A 94 -10.03 0.23 14.52
C GLN A 94 -11.39 -0.10 15.09
N ARG A 95 -11.59 0.21 16.37
CA ARG A 95 -12.92 0.06 16.98
C ARG A 95 -13.87 1.11 16.41
N LYS A 96 -15.07 0.67 16.02
CA LYS A 96 -16.13 1.59 15.57
C LYS A 96 -16.64 2.44 16.73
N GLU A 97 -16.95 3.70 16.45
CA GLU A 97 -17.41 4.64 17.46
C GLU A 97 -18.76 4.19 18.05
N GLY A 98 -18.80 3.96 19.37
CA GLY A 98 -20.01 3.54 20.08
C GLY A 98 -20.32 2.04 20.07
N THR A 99 -19.48 1.17 19.49
CA THR A 99 -19.65 -0.30 19.57
C THR A 99 -18.36 -1.01 19.98
N THR A 100 -18.46 -2.31 20.30
CA THR A 100 -17.32 -3.20 20.56
C THR A 100 -16.78 -3.83 19.27
N ASP A 101 -17.36 -3.50 18.12
CA ASP A 101 -16.98 -4.09 16.84
C ASP A 101 -15.70 -3.45 16.29
N LEU A 102 -14.81 -4.30 15.78
CA LEU A 102 -13.56 -3.90 15.13
C LEU A 102 -13.77 -3.87 13.62
N ALA A 103 -13.46 -2.74 12.99
CA ALA A 103 -13.34 -2.63 11.54
C ALA A 103 -11.90 -3.00 11.13
N ALA A 104 -11.76 -4.05 10.34
CA ALA A 104 -10.49 -4.46 9.78
C ALA A 104 -10.28 -3.86 8.39
N THR A 105 -9.09 -3.32 8.16
CA THR A 105 -8.62 -2.89 6.85
C THR A 105 -7.32 -3.60 6.55
N LEU A 106 -7.26 -4.28 5.41
CA LEU A 106 -6.07 -4.96 4.92
C LEU A 106 -5.70 -4.40 3.56
N SER A 107 -4.51 -3.82 3.44
CA SER A 107 -3.98 -3.30 2.19
C SER A 107 -2.70 -4.00 1.82
N GLY A 108 -2.65 -4.62 0.65
CA GLY A 108 -1.42 -5.04 0.01
C GLY A 108 -0.98 -4.01 -1.03
N TYR A 109 0.31 -3.80 -1.19
CA TYR A 109 0.85 -3.01 -2.29
C TYR A 109 2.12 -3.64 -2.84
N LEU A 110 2.37 -3.39 -4.11
CA LEU A 110 3.56 -3.78 -4.84
C LEU A 110 4.00 -2.56 -5.65
N ARG A 111 5.16 -2.01 -5.33
CA ARG A 111 5.83 -1.01 -6.15
C ARG A 111 7.04 -1.65 -6.82
N MET A 112 7.21 -1.38 -8.10
CA MET A 112 8.43 -1.73 -8.80
C MET A 112 8.75 -0.64 -9.79
N GLY A 113 10.02 -0.32 -9.91
CA GLY A 113 10.43 0.76 -10.77
C GLY A 113 11.89 0.64 -11.13
N GLY A 114 12.29 1.52 -12.02
CA GLY A 114 13.68 1.67 -12.36
C GLY A 114 13.92 2.97 -13.10
N SER A 115 15.12 3.50 -12.91
CA SER A 115 15.58 4.68 -13.57
C SER A 115 16.91 4.40 -14.27
N LEU A 116 17.10 5.01 -15.43
CA LEU A 116 18.35 4.96 -16.19
C LEU A 116 18.69 6.37 -16.63
N SER A 117 19.91 6.82 -16.34
CA SER A 117 20.48 8.07 -16.82
C SER A 117 21.76 7.81 -17.60
N VAL A 118 21.86 8.42 -18.78
CA VAL A 118 23.05 8.34 -19.64
C VAL A 118 23.62 9.74 -19.81
N LEU A 119 24.86 9.94 -19.34
CA LEU A 119 25.62 11.20 -19.41
C LEU A 119 24.88 12.44 -18.84
N GLY A 120 23.82 12.25 -18.07
CA GLY A 120 22.91 13.31 -17.66
C GLY A 120 22.07 13.94 -18.81
N LEU A 121 22.19 13.43 -20.03
CA LEU A 121 21.51 13.96 -21.23
C LEU A 121 20.17 13.27 -21.47
N VAL A 122 20.09 11.97 -21.19
CA VAL A 122 18.89 11.17 -21.38
C VAL A 122 18.56 10.48 -20.06
N LYS A 123 17.31 10.60 -19.61
CA LYS A 123 16.79 9.87 -18.45
C LYS A 123 15.50 9.15 -18.82
N ILE A 124 15.38 7.92 -18.38
CA ILE A 124 14.16 7.11 -18.52
C ILE A 124 13.82 6.62 -17.12
N SER A 125 12.58 6.84 -16.69
CA SER A 125 12.05 6.32 -15.44
C SER A 125 10.74 5.58 -15.70
N VAL A 126 10.60 4.41 -15.11
CA VAL A 126 9.39 3.61 -15.13
C VAL A 126 9.04 3.27 -13.70
N GLU A 127 7.83 3.58 -13.29
CA GLU A 127 7.30 3.22 -11.97
C GLU A 127 5.97 2.51 -12.15
N PHE A 128 5.82 1.37 -11.50
CA PHE A 128 4.59 0.60 -11.43
C PHE A 128 4.17 0.49 -9.97
N ASN A 129 2.97 0.97 -9.66
CA ASN A 129 2.36 0.91 -8.34
C ASN A 129 1.06 0.13 -8.41
N LEU A 130 1.02 -1.03 -7.77
CA LEU A 130 -0.19 -1.80 -7.54
C LEU A 130 -0.56 -1.71 -6.07
N SER A 131 -1.82 -1.37 -5.79
CA SER A 131 -2.38 -1.37 -4.44
C SER A 131 -3.69 -2.13 -4.45
N PHE A 132 -3.96 -2.86 -3.38
CA PHE A 132 -5.17 -3.64 -3.19
C PHE A 132 -5.59 -3.51 -1.73
N THR A 133 -6.74 -2.90 -1.48
CA THR A 133 -7.25 -2.64 -0.13
C THR A 133 -8.60 -3.28 0.05
N TYR A 134 -8.72 -4.16 1.04
CA TYR A 134 -9.99 -4.66 1.55
C TYR A 134 -10.43 -3.83 2.76
N ASP A 135 -11.60 -3.23 2.65
CA ASP A 135 -12.27 -2.49 3.72
C ASP A 135 -13.39 -3.35 4.30
N GLY A 136 -13.15 -3.94 5.48
CA GLY A 136 -14.12 -4.75 6.19
C GLY A 136 -15.30 -3.96 6.76
N ALA A 137 -15.24 -2.62 6.82
CA ALA A 137 -16.41 -1.81 7.18
C ALA A 137 -17.40 -1.69 6.01
N ARG A 138 -16.90 -1.69 4.78
CA ARG A 138 -17.70 -1.57 3.55
C ARG A 138 -17.94 -2.91 2.85
N ASP A 139 -17.26 -3.95 3.31
CA ASP A 139 -17.18 -5.27 2.66
C ASP A 139 -16.82 -5.15 1.16
N LYS A 140 -15.89 -4.23 0.88
CA LYS A 140 -15.44 -3.89 -0.48
C LYS A 140 -13.92 -3.96 -0.57
N ALA A 141 -13.45 -4.57 -1.65
CA ALA A 141 -12.06 -4.56 -2.04
C ALA A 141 -11.85 -3.57 -3.20
N TYR A 142 -10.78 -2.79 -3.14
CA TYR A 142 -10.41 -1.81 -4.16
C TYR A 142 -8.98 -2.07 -4.59
N GLY A 143 -8.79 -2.30 -5.89
CA GLY A 143 -7.48 -2.44 -6.53
C GLY A 143 -7.21 -1.26 -7.45
N ARG A 144 -6.00 -0.70 -7.37
CA ARG A 144 -5.49 0.31 -8.30
C ARG A 144 -4.11 -0.07 -8.77
N ALA A 145 -3.92 -0.11 -10.08
CA ALA A 145 -2.63 -0.29 -10.74
C ALA A 145 -2.31 0.96 -11.56
N THR A 146 -1.19 1.61 -11.28
CA THR A 146 -0.72 2.79 -11.99
C THR A 146 0.67 2.51 -12.55
N LEU A 147 0.83 2.64 -13.86
CA LEU A 147 2.11 2.60 -14.57
C LEU A 147 2.45 3.99 -15.06
N THR A 148 3.56 4.54 -14.59
CA THR A 148 4.06 5.85 -14.98
C THR A 148 5.38 5.66 -15.73
N VAL A 149 5.42 6.13 -16.97
CA VAL A 149 6.63 6.13 -17.81
C VAL A 149 7.02 7.57 -18.08
N GLN A 150 8.25 7.93 -17.75
CA GLN A 150 8.81 9.25 -17.97
C GLN A 150 10.08 9.16 -18.79
N VAL A 151 10.16 9.99 -19.83
CA VAL A 151 11.35 10.14 -20.67
C VAL A 151 11.76 11.61 -20.66
N GLU A 152 13.03 11.86 -20.35
CA GLU A 152 13.65 13.18 -20.32
C GLU A 152 14.86 13.19 -21.27
N VAL A 153 14.92 14.20 -22.14
CA VAL A 153 16.02 14.44 -23.07
C VAL A 153 16.41 15.92 -22.97
N LEU A 154 17.62 16.18 -22.47
CA LEU A 154 18.20 17.51 -22.22
C LEU A 154 17.31 18.39 -21.31
N PHE A 155 16.41 19.18 -21.90
CA PHE A 155 15.51 20.10 -21.22
C PHE A 155 14.03 19.76 -21.46
N PHE A 156 13.74 18.70 -22.22
CA PHE A 156 12.39 18.28 -22.57
C PHE A 156 12.05 16.98 -21.85
N SER A 157 10.92 16.97 -21.14
CA SER A 157 10.41 15.78 -20.47
C SER A 157 8.99 15.48 -20.93
N LYS A 158 8.67 14.20 -21.11
CA LYS A 158 7.31 13.73 -21.35
C LYS A 158 6.99 12.56 -20.43
N SER A 159 5.84 12.61 -19.77
CA SER A 159 5.32 11.54 -18.94
C SER A 159 4.03 10.97 -19.52
N VAL A 160 3.84 9.67 -19.36
CA VAL A 160 2.60 8.96 -19.68
C VAL A 160 2.23 8.15 -18.45
N GLU A 161 1.02 8.36 -17.94
CA GLU A 161 0.47 7.60 -16.83
C GLU A 161 -0.71 6.75 -17.34
N LEU A 162 -0.67 5.45 -17.07
CA LEU A 162 -1.77 4.53 -17.28
C LEU A 162 -2.25 4.04 -15.92
N THR A 163 -3.49 4.37 -15.58
CA THR A 163 -4.12 3.93 -14.33
C THR A 163 -5.31 3.03 -14.64
N VAL A 164 -5.35 1.87 -13.99
CA VAL A 164 -6.45 0.92 -14.01
C VAL A 164 -6.96 0.73 -12.59
N GLU A 165 -8.25 0.96 -12.39
CA GLU A 165 -8.92 0.76 -11.11
C GLU A 165 -10.00 -0.32 -11.24
N ARG A 166 -10.08 -1.19 -10.24
CA ARG A 166 -11.09 -2.25 -10.13
C ARG A 166 -11.56 -2.36 -8.69
N ALA A 167 -12.86 -2.37 -8.47
CA ALA A 167 -13.45 -2.69 -7.17
C ALA A 167 -14.14 -4.06 -7.25
N PHE A 168 -14.07 -4.83 -6.17
CA PHE A 168 -14.71 -6.12 -6.02
C PHE A 168 -15.51 -6.14 -4.71
N GLY A 169 -16.75 -6.65 -4.74
CA GLY A 169 -17.57 -6.88 -3.56
C GLY A 169 -18.51 -5.74 -3.16
N GLY A 170 -19.23 -5.95 -2.07
CA GLY A 170 -20.30 -5.10 -1.55
C GLY A 170 -21.67 -5.37 -2.16
N SER A 171 -22.71 -5.19 -1.36
CA SER A 171 -24.11 -5.54 -1.68
C SER A 171 -24.83 -4.56 -2.62
N GLY A 172 -24.10 -3.65 -3.27
CA GLY A 172 -24.67 -2.58 -4.09
C GLY A 172 -24.37 -2.67 -5.59
N ASP A 173 -23.49 -3.58 -5.99
CA ASP A 173 -23.11 -3.73 -7.40
C ASP A 173 -24.09 -4.73 -8.05
N PRO A 174 -24.75 -4.38 -9.17
CA PRO A 174 -25.70 -5.27 -9.81
C PRO A 174 -24.98 -6.55 -10.24
N THR A 175 -25.51 -7.69 -9.81
CA THR A 175 -25.03 -9.00 -10.25
C THR A 175 -25.12 -9.13 -11.78
N PHE A 176 -24.33 -10.03 -12.37
CA PHE A 176 -24.39 -10.29 -13.82
C PHE A 176 -25.82 -10.52 -14.31
N ALA A 177 -26.65 -11.24 -13.54
CA ALA A 177 -28.06 -11.44 -13.87
C ALA A 177 -28.91 -10.16 -13.81
N GLN A 178 -28.57 -9.20 -12.95
CA GLN A 178 -29.25 -7.91 -12.84
C GLN A 178 -28.83 -6.90 -13.91
N LEU A 179 -27.69 -7.13 -14.59
CA LEU A 179 -27.26 -6.34 -15.75
C LEU A 179 -28.05 -6.69 -17.01
N PHE A 180 -28.67 -7.88 -17.06
CA PHE A 180 -29.51 -8.35 -18.15
C PHE A 180 -30.95 -8.54 -17.67
N ASP A 181 -31.56 -7.44 -17.24
CA ASP A 181 -32.92 -7.41 -16.68
C ASP A 181 -34.02 -7.72 -17.72
N THR A 182 -33.69 -7.63 -19.01
CA THR A 182 -34.64 -7.82 -20.11
C THR A 182 -34.04 -8.61 -21.28
N ALA A 183 -34.88 -9.42 -21.93
CA ALA A 183 -34.50 -10.24 -23.10
C ALA A 183 -33.89 -9.46 -24.29
N PRO A 184 -34.30 -8.20 -24.59
CA PRO A 184 -33.65 -7.40 -25.63
C PRO A 184 -32.19 -7.08 -25.33
N VAL A 185 -31.86 -6.71 -24.09
CA VAL A 185 -30.48 -6.37 -23.66
C VAL A 185 -29.56 -7.58 -23.76
N TRP A 186 -30.07 -8.77 -23.40
CA TRP A 186 -29.35 -10.03 -23.60
C TRP A 186 -29.07 -10.34 -25.08
N ASN A 187 -30.08 -10.19 -25.94
CA ASN A 187 -29.94 -10.45 -27.37
C ASN A 187 -28.95 -9.49 -28.04
N GLU A 188 -28.96 -8.21 -27.67
CA GLU A 188 -28.01 -7.21 -28.18
C GLU A 188 -26.56 -7.56 -27.75
N TYR A 189 -26.35 -7.91 -26.49
CA TYR A 189 -25.06 -8.39 -26.00
C TYR A 189 -24.59 -9.65 -26.72
N ALA A 190 -25.47 -10.66 -26.87
CA ALA A 190 -25.13 -11.92 -27.52
C ALA A 190 -24.74 -11.74 -29.00
N LEU A 191 -25.36 -10.79 -29.71
CA LEU A 191 -25.03 -10.44 -31.09
C LEU A 191 -23.68 -9.72 -31.23
N ALA A 192 -23.22 -9.00 -30.19
CA ALA A 192 -21.92 -8.31 -30.23
C ALA A 192 -20.71 -9.28 -30.23
N PHE A 193 -20.92 -10.56 -29.90
CA PHE A 193 -19.90 -11.62 -29.88
C PHE A 193 -20.13 -12.71 -30.94
N ALA A 194 -21.12 -12.55 -31.82
CA ALA A 194 -21.40 -13.43 -32.96
C ALA A 194 -20.73 -12.90 -34.23
#